data_AF-A0A1Q7MPX8-F1
#
_entry.id   AF-A0A1Q7MPX8-F1
#
_cell.length_a   1.000
_cell.length_b   1.000
_cell.length_c   1.000
_cell.angle_alpha   90.00
_cell.angle_beta   90.00
_cell.angle_gamma   90.00
#
_symmetry.space_group_name_H-M   'P 1'
#
loop_
_entity.id
_entity.type
_entity.pdbx_description
1 polymer ?
#
loop_
_entity_poly.entity_id
_entity_poly.type
_entity_poly.pdbx_seq_one_letter_code
_entity_poly.pdbx_strand_id
1 'polypeptide(L)'
;MINKQVMKLLREKTGVTDQRIYQIIDEKKNAHHYSITKETAAYLIAAENGIDISKILKEDELIRVREVATGQPVINRQRNTIQRDSSKQILVEIGKDIKVTDPLLPKKIVEDAKRMAEVYAVVYVFENSVRNLISKVLETRGTDWWETNVGGKIKNKVKERIEKEQRNAWHGKRGAHPIFYADIDDLSSIIAANWADFRDIFPDQPWVSGKIAEIEMSRNVIAHNNPLEEHDINRLKINFGDWIRQISLWSDQQLAEKAESDTQE
;
A
#
# COMPACT_ATOMS: atom_id res chain seq x y z
N MET A 1 -23.12 -41.38 -22.58
CA MET A 1 -23.99 -42.53 -22.23
C MET A 1 -25.25 -41.96 -21.59
N ILE A 2 -26.45 -42.39 -22.00
CA ILE A 2 -27.71 -41.79 -21.49
C ILE A 2 -27.86 -42.08 -19.99
N ASN A 3 -28.24 -41.08 -19.21
CA ASN A 3 -28.52 -41.23 -17.79
C ASN A 3 -29.59 -42.31 -17.55
N LYS A 4 -29.24 -43.33 -16.74
CA LYS A 4 -30.10 -44.49 -16.45
C LYS A 4 -31.42 -44.10 -15.79
N GLN A 5 -31.42 -43.05 -14.97
CA GLN A 5 -32.64 -42.55 -14.31
C GLN A 5 -33.61 -41.94 -15.31
N VAL A 6 -33.11 -41.24 -16.33
CA VAL A 6 -33.95 -40.67 -17.40
C VAL A 6 -34.60 -41.79 -18.22
N MET A 7 -33.83 -42.82 -18.59
CA MET A 7 -34.38 -43.98 -19.34
C MET A 7 -35.46 -44.72 -18.53
N LYS A 8 -35.26 -44.89 -17.23
CA LYS A 8 -36.26 -45.50 -16.33
C LYS A 8 -37.55 -44.67 -16.30
N LEU A 9 -37.45 -43.36 -16.09
CA LEU A 9 -38.62 -42.48 -16.03
C LEU A 9 -39.35 -42.36 -17.37
N LEU A 10 -38.62 -42.37 -18.49
CA LEU A 10 -39.21 -42.41 -19.82
C LEU A 10 -40.03 -43.68 -20.01
N ARG A 11 -39.48 -44.84 -19.64
CA ARG A 11 -40.20 -46.12 -19.68
C ARG A 11 -41.45 -46.11 -18.82
N GLU A 12 -41.34 -45.62 -17.58
CA GLU A 12 -42.47 -45.54 -16.64
C GLU A 12 -43.58 -44.60 -17.12
N LYS A 13 -43.22 -43.48 -17.77
CA LYS A 13 -44.20 -42.46 -18.19
C LYS A 13 -44.82 -42.71 -19.56
N THR A 14 -44.08 -43.34 -20.47
CA THR A 14 -44.56 -43.64 -21.84
C THR A 14 -45.13 -45.05 -21.99
N GLY A 15 -44.78 -45.97 -21.08
CA GLY A 15 -45.21 -47.37 -21.13
C GLY A 15 -44.60 -48.19 -22.27
N VAL A 16 -43.65 -47.64 -23.04
CA VAL A 16 -43.03 -48.32 -24.19
C VAL A 16 -41.74 -49.07 -23.81
N THR A 17 -41.34 -50.03 -24.64
CA THR A 17 -40.10 -50.80 -24.44
C THR A 17 -38.86 -49.96 -24.69
N ASP A 18 -37.73 -50.31 -24.05
CA ASP A 18 -36.45 -49.63 -24.23
C ASP A 18 -36.03 -49.56 -25.72
N GLN A 19 -36.31 -50.62 -26.48
CA GLN A 19 -36.04 -50.65 -27.93
C GLN A 19 -36.83 -49.58 -28.68
N ARG A 20 -38.12 -49.38 -28.34
CA ARG A 20 -38.93 -48.33 -28.94
C ARG A 20 -38.47 -46.94 -28.50
N ILE A 21 -38.06 -46.77 -27.24
CA ILE A 21 -37.49 -45.50 -26.75
C ILE A 21 -36.22 -45.14 -27.55
N TYR A 22 -35.33 -46.11 -27.80
CA TYR A 22 -34.14 -45.87 -28.62
C TYR A 22 -34.45 -45.51 -30.06
N GLN A 23 -35.50 -46.09 -30.66
CA GLN A 23 -35.97 -45.68 -31.99
C GLN A 23 -36.48 -44.24 -31.99
N ILE A 24 -37.29 -43.86 -30.99
CA ILE A 24 -37.81 -42.49 -30.86
C ILE A 24 -36.66 -41.48 -30.67
N ILE A 25 -35.62 -41.86 -29.92
CA ILE A 25 -34.39 -41.04 -29.78
C ILE A 25 -33.71 -40.83 -31.13
N ASP A 26 -33.61 -41.87 -31.95
CA ASP A 26 -32.96 -41.77 -33.26
C ASP A 26 -33.82 -40.99 -34.27
N GLU A 27 -35.14 -41.17 -34.24
CA GLU A 27 -36.12 -40.34 -34.97
C GLU A 27 -35.95 -38.85 -34.59
N LYS A 28 -35.78 -38.55 -33.30
CA LYS A 28 -35.54 -37.19 -32.81
C LYS A 28 -34.20 -36.64 -33.32
N LYS A 29 -33.13 -37.44 -33.31
CA LYS A 29 -31.85 -37.03 -33.90
C LYS A 29 -32.00 -36.72 -35.39
N ASN A 30 -32.71 -37.55 -36.14
CA ASN A 30 -32.96 -37.32 -37.56
C ASN A 30 -33.74 -36.03 -37.81
N ALA A 31 -34.76 -35.73 -36.99
CA ALA A 31 -35.51 -34.48 -37.06
C ALA A 31 -34.64 -33.24 -36.83
N HIS A 32 -33.55 -33.37 -36.08
CA HIS A 32 -32.53 -32.33 -35.89
C HIS A 32 -31.31 -32.51 -36.83
N HIS A 33 -31.46 -33.21 -37.96
CA HIS A 33 -30.39 -33.48 -38.93
C HIS A 33 -29.11 -34.07 -38.30
N TYR A 34 -29.25 -34.90 -37.27
CA TYR A 34 -28.18 -35.51 -36.49
C TYR A 34 -27.21 -34.51 -35.81
N SER A 35 -27.61 -33.24 -35.69
CA SER A 35 -26.80 -32.19 -35.04
C SER A 35 -26.70 -32.32 -33.51
N ILE A 36 -27.47 -33.23 -32.92
CA ILE A 36 -27.55 -33.44 -31.47
C ILE A 36 -27.10 -34.84 -31.08
N THR A 37 -26.54 -34.95 -29.87
CA THR A 37 -26.12 -36.24 -29.33
C THR A 37 -27.31 -37.10 -28.91
N LYS A 38 -27.05 -38.40 -28.73
CA LYS A 38 -28.05 -39.38 -28.29
C LYS A 38 -28.61 -39.04 -26.89
N GLU A 39 -27.77 -38.49 -26.03
CA GLU A 39 -28.12 -38.02 -24.69
C GLU A 39 -29.05 -36.82 -24.75
N THR A 40 -28.68 -35.78 -25.51
CA THR A 40 -29.51 -34.57 -25.65
C THR A 40 -30.87 -34.89 -26.26
N ALA A 41 -30.91 -35.76 -27.28
CA ALA A 41 -32.16 -36.23 -27.87
C ALA A 41 -33.06 -36.94 -26.83
N ALA A 42 -32.48 -37.81 -26.00
CA ALA A 42 -33.22 -38.48 -24.93
C ALA A 42 -33.75 -37.50 -23.87
N TYR A 43 -32.98 -36.48 -23.52
CA TYR A 43 -33.37 -35.47 -22.54
C TYR A 43 -34.46 -34.53 -23.07
N LEU A 44 -34.45 -34.19 -24.36
CA LEU A 44 -35.53 -33.46 -25.03
C LEU A 44 -36.83 -34.25 -25.00
N ILE A 45 -36.78 -35.53 -25.35
CA ILE A 45 -37.96 -36.41 -25.30
C ILE A 45 -38.48 -36.52 -23.86
N ALA A 46 -37.60 -36.61 -22.87
CA ALA A 46 -37.99 -36.62 -21.46
C ALA A 46 -38.72 -35.33 -21.06
N ALA A 47 -38.21 -34.17 -21.45
CA ALA A 47 -38.86 -32.88 -21.21
C ALA A 47 -40.22 -32.77 -21.92
N GLU A 48 -40.33 -33.22 -23.17
CA GLU A 48 -41.59 -33.25 -23.94
C GLU A 48 -42.64 -34.15 -23.29
N ASN A 49 -42.22 -35.24 -22.63
CA ASN A 49 -43.10 -36.10 -21.83
C ASN A 49 -43.32 -35.55 -20.41
N GLY A 50 -42.97 -34.28 -20.15
CA GLY A 50 -43.19 -33.60 -18.87
C GLY A 50 -42.35 -34.15 -17.71
N ILE A 51 -41.21 -34.76 -17.98
CA ILE A 51 -40.25 -35.15 -16.94
C ILE A 51 -39.41 -33.92 -16.60
N ASP A 52 -39.36 -33.58 -15.31
CA ASP A 52 -38.56 -32.48 -14.82
C ASP A 52 -37.07 -32.84 -14.82
N ILE A 53 -36.43 -32.66 -15.99
CA ILE A 53 -35.01 -32.97 -16.21
C ILE A 53 -34.07 -32.10 -15.35
N SER A 54 -34.53 -30.95 -14.82
CA SER A 54 -33.73 -30.05 -13.99
C SER A 54 -33.29 -30.66 -12.66
N LYS A 55 -34.06 -31.66 -12.17
CA LYS A 55 -33.77 -32.39 -10.93
C LYS A 55 -32.82 -33.58 -11.13
N ILE A 56 -32.52 -33.93 -12.38
CA ILE A 56 -31.82 -35.17 -12.73
C ILE A 56 -30.46 -34.89 -13.39
N LEU A 57 -30.39 -33.85 -14.21
CA LEU A 57 -29.22 -33.50 -15.00
C LEU A 57 -28.36 -32.44 -14.30
N LYS A 58 -27.06 -32.43 -14.63
CA LYS A 58 -26.17 -31.35 -14.21
C LYS A 58 -26.41 -30.06 -15.02
N GLU A 59 -25.97 -28.93 -14.49
CA GLU A 59 -26.21 -27.61 -15.11
C GLU A 59 -25.67 -27.53 -16.55
N ASP A 60 -24.51 -28.14 -16.83
CA ASP A 60 -23.93 -28.18 -18.17
C ASP A 60 -24.74 -29.01 -19.17
N GLU A 61 -25.37 -30.10 -18.71
CA GLU A 61 -26.27 -30.92 -19.51
C GLU A 61 -27.59 -30.20 -19.77
N LEU A 62 -28.13 -29.48 -18.78
CA LEU A 62 -29.35 -28.69 -18.91
C LEU A 62 -29.20 -27.52 -19.90
N ILE A 63 -28.03 -26.87 -19.90
CA ILE A 63 -27.70 -25.82 -20.86
C ILE A 63 -27.77 -26.36 -22.29
N ARG A 64 -27.14 -27.51 -22.58
CA ARG A 64 -27.16 -28.13 -23.91
C ARG A 64 -28.58 -28.45 -24.39
N VAL A 65 -29.43 -28.98 -23.50
CA VAL A 65 -30.83 -29.29 -23.83
C VAL A 65 -31.61 -28.01 -24.10
N ARG A 66 -31.39 -26.95 -23.30
CA ARG A 66 -32.04 -25.66 -23.47
C ARG A 66 -31.64 -24.97 -24.78
N GLU A 67 -30.35 -24.96 -25.12
CA GLU A 67 -29.84 -24.40 -26.37
C GLU A 67 -30.51 -25.03 -27.60
N VAL A 68 -30.65 -26.36 -27.60
CA VAL A 68 -31.33 -27.08 -28.68
C VAL A 68 -32.82 -26.78 -28.70
N ALA A 69 -33.49 -26.73 -27.54
CA ALA A 69 -34.93 -26.49 -27.46
C ALA A 69 -35.33 -25.06 -27.86
N THR A 70 -34.49 -24.05 -27.56
CA THR A 70 -34.82 -22.64 -27.83
C THR A 70 -34.27 -22.11 -29.15
N GLY A 71 -33.37 -22.84 -29.82
CA GLY A 71 -32.80 -22.46 -31.12
C GLY A 71 -31.97 -21.17 -31.10
N GLN A 72 -31.62 -20.69 -29.91
CA GLN A 72 -30.83 -19.49 -29.69
C GLN A 72 -29.56 -19.87 -28.93
N PRO A 73 -28.37 -19.37 -29.34
CA PRO A 73 -27.18 -19.53 -28.52
C PRO A 73 -27.45 -18.85 -27.19
N VAL A 74 -27.50 -19.63 -26.12
CA VAL A 74 -27.54 -19.07 -24.77
C VAL A 74 -26.17 -18.45 -24.58
N ILE A 75 -26.07 -17.13 -24.78
CA ILE A 75 -24.87 -16.39 -24.42
C ILE A 75 -24.67 -16.67 -22.94
N ASN A 76 -23.66 -17.49 -22.67
CA ASN A 76 -23.14 -17.70 -21.34
C ASN A 76 -22.50 -16.37 -20.93
N ARG A 77 -23.32 -15.37 -20.61
CA ARG A 77 -22.95 -14.43 -19.57
C ARG A 77 -22.72 -15.35 -18.42
N GLN A 78 -21.45 -15.63 -18.15
CA GLN A 78 -21.03 -16.01 -16.83
C GLN A 78 -21.72 -15.00 -15.92
N ARG A 79 -22.90 -15.38 -15.40
CA ARG A 79 -23.22 -15.03 -14.04
C ARG A 79 -22.09 -15.71 -13.31
N ASN A 80 -21.00 -14.97 -13.17
CA ASN A 80 -20.39 -14.85 -11.86
C ASN A 80 -21.60 -14.58 -10.97
N THR A 81 -22.21 -15.65 -10.48
CA THR A 81 -22.77 -15.64 -9.16
C THR A 81 -21.58 -15.25 -8.31
N ILE A 82 -21.35 -13.93 -8.21
CA ILE A 82 -20.94 -13.33 -6.97
C ILE A 82 -21.99 -13.92 -6.02
N GLN A 83 -21.66 -15.06 -5.42
CA GLN A 83 -22.21 -15.38 -4.12
C GLN A 83 -22.02 -14.07 -3.38
N ARG A 84 -23.13 -13.36 -3.15
CA ARG A 84 -23.14 -12.28 -2.18
C ARG A 84 -22.88 -12.99 -0.88
N ASP A 85 -21.59 -13.21 -0.60
CA ASP A 85 -21.15 -13.61 0.71
C ASP A 85 -21.54 -12.45 1.60
N SER A 86 -22.49 -12.74 2.48
CA SER A 86 -23.04 -11.82 3.45
C SER A 86 -22.06 -11.65 4.60
N SER A 87 -20.84 -11.15 4.34
CA SER A 87 -19.82 -10.94 5.36
C SER A 87 -19.36 -9.47 5.40
N LYS A 88 -19.63 -8.81 6.53
CA LYS A 88 -19.17 -7.45 6.86
C LYS A 88 -17.66 -7.31 6.63
N GLN A 89 -17.22 -6.36 5.81
CA GLN A 89 -15.80 -5.95 5.73
C GLN A 89 -15.65 -4.45 6.02
N ILE A 90 -15.16 -4.14 7.22
CA ILE A 90 -14.41 -2.93 7.54
C ILE A 90 -13.46 -3.35 8.66
N LEU A 91 -12.15 -3.37 8.42
CA LEU A 91 -11.16 -3.30 9.47
C LEU A 91 -9.91 -2.59 8.96
N VAL A 92 -9.59 -1.48 9.64
CA VAL A 92 -8.37 -0.70 9.45
C VAL A 92 -7.82 -0.45 10.86
N GLU A 93 -6.69 -1.02 11.23
CA GLU A 93 -5.96 -0.62 12.44
C GLU A 93 -4.49 -0.46 12.10
N ILE A 94 -3.94 0.74 12.31
CA ILE A 94 -2.58 1.11 11.93
C ILE A 94 -1.76 1.31 13.21
N GLY A 95 -1.08 0.24 13.61
CA GLY A 95 -0.30 0.10 14.85
C GLY A 95 -1.09 -0.66 15.93
N LYS A 96 -0.62 -1.75 16.55
CA LYS A 96 0.60 -2.57 16.39
C LYS A 96 0.51 -3.43 15.12
N ASP A 97 1.30 -3.01 14.14
CA ASP A 97 1.70 -3.67 12.89
C ASP A 97 0.60 -3.97 11.88
N ILE A 98 -0.25 -2.95 11.67
CA ILE A 98 -1.06 -2.61 10.49
C ILE A 98 -1.93 -3.74 9.90
N LYS A 99 -3.25 -3.58 9.99
CA LYS A 99 -4.27 -4.42 9.33
C LYS A 99 -5.24 -3.55 8.54
N VAL A 100 -5.45 -3.89 7.27
CA VAL A 100 -6.27 -3.14 6.31
C VAL A 100 -7.17 -4.13 5.57
N THR A 101 -8.42 -3.77 5.34
CA THR A 101 -9.39 -4.58 4.58
C THR A 101 -10.00 -3.81 3.42
N ASP A 102 -9.15 -3.05 2.72
CA ASP A 102 -9.52 -2.48 1.42
C ASP A 102 -9.44 -3.60 0.36
N PRO A 103 -10.56 -4.00 -0.26
CA PRO A 103 -10.57 -5.08 -1.26
C PRO A 103 -9.76 -4.77 -2.52
N LEU A 104 -9.43 -3.48 -2.76
CA LEU A 104 -8.68 -3.02 -3.92
C LEU A 104 -7.19 -2.80 -3.60
N LEU A 105 -6.80 -2.81 -2.32
CA LEU A 105 -5.44 -2.51 -1.92
C LEU A 105 -4.53 -3.75 -2.04
N PRO A 106 -3.44 -3.69 -2.82
CA PRO A 106 -2.43 -4.74 -2.83
C PRO A 106 -1.83 -4.96 -1.43
N LYS A 107 -1.68 -6.22 -1.03
CA LYS A 107 -1.06 -6.59 0.27
C LYS A 107 0.31 -5.95 0.48
N LYS A 108 1.09 -5.82 -0.61
CA LYS A 108 2.41 -5.17 -0.61
C LYS A 108 2.37 -3.74 -0.06
N ILE A 109 1.30 -2.98 -0.27
CA ILE A 109 1.22 -1.60 0.25
C ILE A 109 1.17 -1.61 1.78
N VAL A 110 0.49 -2.58 2.38
CA VAL A 110 0.44 -2.73 3.84
C VAL A 110 1.79 -3.15 4.40
N GLU A 111 2.52 -4.04 3.70
CA GLU A 111 3.88 -4.45 4.06
C GLU A 111 4.88 -3.29 3.95
N ASP A 112 4.80 -2.53 2.86
CA ASP A 112 5.61 -1.33 2.65
C ASP A 112 5.32 -0.27 3.72
N ALA A 113 4.05 -0.05 4.09
CA ALA A 113 3.69 0.88 5.16
C ALA A 113 4.32 0.50 6.51
N LYS A 114 4.33 -0.80 6.87
CA LYS A 114 4.99 -1.28 8.09
C LYS A 114 6.47 -0.98 8.07
N ARG A 115 7.13 -1.33 6.97
CA ARG A 115 8.57 -1.14 6.79
C ARG A 115 8.95 0.35 6.79
N MET A 116 8.15 1.20 6.13
CA MET A 116 8.40 2.64 6.06
C MET A 116 8.11 3.35 7.39
N ALA A 117 7.25 2.82 8.25
CA ALA A 117 7.01 3.40 9.58
C ALA A 117 8.28 3.41 10.45
N GLU A 118 9.08 2.35 10.39
CA GLU A 118 10.38 2.30 11.07
C GLU A 118 11.38 3.30 10.45
N VAL A 119 11.38 3.42 9.13
CA VAL A 119 12.27 4.36 8.42
C VAL A 119 11.88 5.81 8.71
N TYR A 120 10.59 6.09 8.83
CA TYR A 120 10.09 7.41 9.22
C TYR A 120 10.67 7.86 10.56
N ALA A 121 10.77 6.95 11.54
CA ALA A 121 11.38 7.28 12.82
C ALA A 121 12.84 7.74 12.68
N VAL A 122 13.62 7.09 11.80
CA VAL A 122 15.02 7.47 11.56
C VAL A 122 15.13 8.87 10.95
N VAL A 123 14.36 9.18 9.90
CA VAL A 123 14.41 10.51 9.27
C VAL A 123 13.87 11.60 10.20
N TYR A 124 12.84 11.29 10.99
CA TYR A 124 12.27 12.21 11.96
C TYR A 124 13.29 12.57 13.04
N VAL A 125 13.96 11.58 13.61
CA VAL A 125 14.98 11.79 14.65
C VAL A 125 16.19 12.52 14.08
N PHE A 126 16.66 12.14 12.90
CA PHE A 126 17.79 12.81 12.25
C PHE A 126 17.50 14.30 12.02
N GLU A 127 16.40 14.63 11.36
CA GLU A 127 16.08 16.03 11.02
C GLU A 127 15.94 16.90 12.28
N ASN A 128 15.28 16.39 13.33
CA ASN A 128 15.18 17.11 14.60
C ASN A 128 16.53 17.17 15.35
N SER A 129 17.39 16.17 15.23
CA SER A 129 18.75 16.21 15.77
C SER A 129 19.58 17.32 15.12
N VAL A 130 19.49 17.48 13.79
CA VAL A 130 20.14 18.59 13.07
C VAL A 130 19.59 19.95 13.55
N ARG A 131 18.26 20.10 13.67
CA ARG A 131 17.65 21.34 14.18
C ARG A 131 18.10 21.69 15.59
N ASN A 132 18.14 20.69 16.48
CA ASN A 132 18.58 20.89 17.85
C ASN A 132 20.06 21.27 17.92
N LEU A 133 20.91 20.63 17.12
CA LEU A 133 22.32 20.99 17.03
C LEU A 133 22.50 22.44 16.59
N ILE A 134 21.85 22.84 15.50
CA ILE A 134 21.95 24.21 14.98
C ILE A 134 21.49 25.22 16.03
N SER A 135 20.34 24.96 16.68
CA SER A 135 19.82 25.84 17.72
C SER A 135 20.82 25.95 18.88
N LYS A 136 21.35 24.82 19.37
CA LYS A 136 22.29 24.78 20.48
C LYS A 136 23.59 25.53 20.19
N VAL A 137 24.12 25.38 18.98
CA VAL A 137 25.37 26.02 18.56
C VAL A 137 25.14 27.53 18.36
N LEU A 138 24.09 27.92 17.65
CA LEU A 138 23.85 29.32 17.32
C LEU A 138 23.22 30.14 18.46
N GLU A 139 22.60 29.52 19.45
CA GLU A 139 22.18 30.19 20.69
C GLU A 139 23.35 30.88 21.41
N THR A 140 24.59 30.40 21.23
CA THR A 140 25.80 31.05 21.76
C THR A 140 26.07 32.42 21.13
N ARG A 141 25.48 32.72 19.96
CA ARG A 141 25.57 34.01 19.27
C ARG A 141 24.53 35.02 19.75
N GLY A 142 23.61 34.63 20.63
CA GLY A 142 22.53 35.48 21.14
C GLY A 142 21.14 34.92 20.83
N THR A 143 20.12 35.43 21.51
CA THR A 143 18.73 34.96 21.34
C THR A 143 18.12 35.32 19.99
N ASP A 144 18.69 36.31 19.29
CA ASP A 144 18.30 36.78 17.96
C ASP A 144 19.09 36.13 16.83
N TRP A 145 19.83 35.04 17.11
CA TRP A 145 20.67 34.33 16.14
C TRP A 145 19.93 33.99 14.84
N TRP A 146 18.62 33.69 14.91
CA TRP A 146 17.83 33.43 13.71
C TRP A 146 17.85 34.63 12.76
N GLU A 147 17.77 35.84 13.28
CA GLU A 147 17.75 37.05 12.46
C GLU A 147 19.14 37.44 11.94
N THR A 148 20.19 37.18 12.72
CA THR A 148 21.56 37.61 12.40
C THR A 148 22.36 36.58 11.62
N ASN A 149 22.10 35.28 11.81
CA ASN A 149 22.94 34.19 11.30
C ASN A 149 22.28 33.34 10.20
N VAL A 150 21.00 33.57 9.90
CA VAL A 150 20.27 32.84 8.84
C VAL A 150 20.06 33.73 7.61
N GLY A 151 20.41 33.19 6.44
CA GLY A 151 20.31 33.90 5.16
C GLY A 151 18.88 34.32 4.81
N GLY A 152 18.73 35.51 4.21
CA GLY A 152 17.42 36.12 3.91
C GLY A 152 16.48 35.24 3.07
N LYS A 153 17.02 34.43 2.14
CA LYS A 153 16.24 33.49 1.33
C LYS A 153 15.50 32.46 2.22
N ILE A 154 16.20 31.87 3.18
CA ILE A 154 15.64 30.89 4.12
C ILE A 154 14.62 31.59 5.03
N LYS A 155 14.96 32.78 5.55
CA LYS A 155 14.04 33.55 6.40
C LYS A 155 12.72 33.90 5.69
N ASN A 156 12.79 34.32 4.42
CA ASN A 156 11.59 34.62 3.63
C ASN A 156 10.72 33.37 3.43
N LYS A 157 11.33 32.25 3.02
CA LYS A 157 10.65 30.96 2.86
C LYS A 157 9.96 30.50 4.16
N VAL A 158 10.64 30.65 5.29
CA VAL A 158 10.09 30.35 6.62
C VAL A 158 8.95 31.29 7.00
N LYS A 159 9.11 32.59 6.78
CA LYS A 159 8.07 33.60 7.05
C LYS A 159 6.80 33.31 6.26
N GLU A 160 6.90 33.03 4.97
CA GLU A 160 5.76 32.67 4.12
C GLU A 160 5.01 31.43 4.65
N ARG A 161 5.73 30.43 5.17
CA ARG A 161 5.14 29.22 5.77
C ARG A 161 4.42 29.53 7.07
N ILE A 162 5.04 30.33 7.94
CA ILE A 162 4.42 30.78 9.20
C ILE A 162 3.13 31.54 8.91
N GLU A 163 3.17 32.52 7.99
CA GLU A 163 1.99 33.30 7.60
C GLU A 163 0.90 32.41 6.98
N LYS A 164 1.28 31.43 6.16
CA LYS A 164 0.35 30.45 5.60
C LYS A 164 -0.34 29.63 6.69
N GLU A 165 0.39 29.19 7.72
CA GLU A 165 -0.20 28.47 8.85
C GLU A 165 -1.09 29.38 9.71
N GLN A 166 -0.70 30.62 9.95
CA GLN A 166 -1.52 31.59 10.68
C GLN A 166 -2.86 31.85 9.99
N ARG A 167 -2.88 31.91 8.65
CA ARG A 167 -4.12 31.99 7.87
C ARG A 167 -4.99 30.74 8.00
N ASN A 168 -4.41 29.60 8.38
CA ASN A 168 -5.09 28.30 8.53
C ASN A 168 -5.15 27.87 10.00
N ALA A 169 -5.69 28.72 10.87
CA ALA A 169 -5.70 28.52 12.32
C ALA A 169 -6.41 27.24 12.82
N TRP A 170 -7.14 26.52 11.96
CA TRP A 170 -7.76 25.23 12.28
C TRP A 170 -6.76 24.06 12.33
N HIS A 171 -5.51 24.26 11.87
CA HIS A 171 -4.46 23.25 11.86
C HIS A 171 -3.37 23.58 12.90
N GLY A 172 -2.78 22.55 13.52
CA GLY A 172 -1.65 22.71 14.44
C GLY A 172 -0.43 23.37 13.79
N LYS A 173 0.33 24.14 14.58
CA LYS A 173 1.57 24.80 14.16
C LYS A 173 2.76 23.84 14.24
N ARG A 174 3.75 24.01 13.36
CA ARG A 174 4.97 23.15 13.33
C ARG A 174 5.86 23.27 14.56
N GLY A 175 5.91 24.44 15.18
CA GLY A 175 6.75 24.68 16.36
C GLY A 175 6.76 26.15 16.77
N ALA A 176 7.37 26.43 17.92
CA ALA A 176 7.52 27.80 18.43
C ALA A 176 8.65 28.56 17.73
N HIS A 177 9.75 27.88 17.39
CA HIS A 177 10.94 28.50 16.78
C HIS A 177 10.92 28.44 15.24
N PRO A 178 11.34 29.50 14.52
CA PRO A 178 11.39 29.52 13.05
C PRO A 178 12.17 28.37 12.41
N ILE A 179 13.16 27.81 13.11
CA ILE A 179 13.92 26.66 12.60
C ILE A 179 13.02 25.46 12.25
N PHE A 180 11.89 25.25 12.92
CA PHE A 180 10.95 24.15 12.61
C PHE A 180 10.19 24.32 11.28
N TYR A 181 10.33 25.49 10.65
CA TYR A 181 9.74 25.80 9.36
C TYR A 181 10.73 25.67 8.20
N ALA A 182 12.03 25.51 8.48
CA ALA A 182 13.06 25.32 7.48
C ALA A 182 13.00 23.89 6.90
N ASP A 183 13.33 23.70 5.62
CA ASP A 183 13.53 22.37 5.04
C ASP A 183 14.91 21.80 5.39
N ILE A 184 15.14 20.52 5.10
CA ILE A 184 16.38 19.84 5.44
C ILE A 184 17.60 20.40 4.68
N ASP A 185 17.42 20.84 3.42
CA ASP A 185 18.42 21.54 2.61
C ASP A 185 18.77 22.92 3.19
N ASP A 186 17.79 23.63 3.73
CA ASP A 186 17.99 24.88 4.45
C ASP A 186 18.89 24.67 5.69
N LEU A 187 18.77 23.54 6.39
CA LEU A 187 19.61 23.22 7.55
C LEU A 187 21.09 23.03 7.17
N SER A 188 21.34 22.30 6.07
CA SER A 188 22.69 22.17 5.50
C SER A 188 23.28 23.54 5.15
N SER A 189 22.46 24.40 4.54
CA SER A 189 22.85 25.77 4.17
C SER A 189 23.17 26.64 5.39
N ILE A 190 22.42 26.50 6.49
CA ILE A 190 22.67 27.23 7.75
C ILE A 190 24.01 26.81 8.35
N ILE A 191 24.32 25.51 8.39
CA ILE A 191 25.60 24.99 8.89
C ILE A 191 26.76 25.53 8.05
N ALA A 192 26.66 25.45 6.72
CA ALA A 192 27.70 25.92 5.82
C ALA A 192 27.95 27.44 5.95
N ALA A 193 26.89 28.25 6.06
CA ALA A 193 26.99 29.70 6.23
C ALA A 193 27.63 30.12 7.56
N ASN A 194 27.51 29.27 8.60
CA ASN A 194 28.04 29.52 9.94
C ASN A 194 29.19 28.56 10.30
N TRP A 195 29.96 28.10 9.30
CA TRP A 195 30.93 27.02 9.49
C TRP A 195 31.94 27.24 10.62
N ALA A 196 32.32 28.49 10.91
CA ALA A 196 33.22 28.82 12.01
C ALA A 196 32.72 28.27 13.36
N ASP A 197 31.41 28.17 13.56
CA ASP A 197 30.77 27.66 14.77
C ASP A 197 30.60 26.13 14.78
N PHE A 198 30.74 25.48 13.62
CA PHE A 198 30.52 24.03 13.45
C PHE A 198 31.82 23.25 13.15
N ARG A 199 32.92 23.93 12.86
CA ARG A 199 34.19 23.31 12.44
C ARG A 199 34.82 22.38 13.48
N ASP A 200 34.53 22.59 14.76
CA ASP A 200 35.03 21.74 15.86
C ASP A 200 34.11 20.53 16.09
N ILE A 201 32.93 20.52 15.45
CA ILE A 201 31.92 19.46 15.56
C ILE A 201 32.05 18.47 14.41
N PHE A 202 32.40 18.91 13.21
CA PHE A 202 32.43 18.07 12.01
C PHE A 202 33.83 18.03 11.39
N PRO A 203 34.20 16.91 10.72
CA PRO A 203 35.50 16.81 10.04
C PRO A 203 35.72 17.92 9.00
N ASP A 204 34.72 18.15 8.15
CA ASP A 204 34.71 19.20 7.13
C ASP A 204 33.27 19.50 6.64
N GLN A 205 33.10 20.60 5.88
CA GLN A 205 31.80 20.97 5.30
C GLN A 205 31.25 19.91 4.33
N PRO A 206 32.06 19.33 3.41
CA PRO A 206 31.60 18.24 2.53
C PRO A 206 31.02 17.05 3.29
N TRP A 207 31.59 16.67 4.43
CA TRP A 207 31.11 15.55 5.23
C TRP A 207 29.68 15.80 5.71
N VAL A 208 29.43 16.92 6.39
CA VAL A 208 28.10 17.22 6.94
C VAL A 208 27.07 17.46 5.85
N SER A 209 27.42 18.19 4.80
CA SER A 209 26.52 18.45 3.68
C SER A 209 26.19 17.16 2.91
N GLY A 210 27.18 16.28 2.71
CA GLY A 210 26.99 14.97 2.08
C GLY A 210 26.07 14.07 2.91
N LYS A 211 26.25 13.98 4.23
CA LYS A 211 25.36 13.20 5.11
C LYS A 211 23.92 13.70 5.08
N ILE A 212 23.72 15.02 5.13
CA ILE A 212 22.37 15.61 5.05
C ILE A 212 21.76 15.32 3.68
N ALA A 213 22.50 15.48 2.58
CA ALA A 213 22.01 15.23 1.23
C ALA A 213 21.63 13.76 0.99
N GLU A 214 22.46 12.81 1.45
CA GLU A 214 22.17 11.37 1.32
C GLU A 214 20.89 10.96 2.08
N ILE A 215 20.69 11.51 3.28
CA ILE A 215 19.46 11.26 4.06
C ILE A 215 18.26 11.98 3.44
N GLU A 216 18.44 13.21 2.96
CA GLU A 216 17.39 13.99 2.28
C GLU A 216 16.81 13.23 1.08
N MET A 217 17.64 12.61 0.25
CA MET A 217 17.18 11.81 -0.89
C MET A 217 16.18 10.74 -0.46
N SER A 218 16.51 10.00 0.60
CA SER A 218 15.64 8.94 1.13
C SER A 218 14.40 9.52 1.80
N ARG A 219 14.56 10.59 2.58
CA ARG A 219 13.48 11.30 3.28
C ARG A 219 12.44 11.87 2.30
N ASN A 220 12.86 12.35 1.14
CA ASN A 220 11.95 12.86 0.11
C ASN A 220 11.05 11.74 -0.45
N VAL A 221 11.59 10.54 -0.69
CA VAL A 221 10.80 9.37 -1.11
C VAL A 221 9.74 9.02 -0.06
N ILE A 222 10.13 8.99 1.23
CA ILE A 222 9.21 8.73 2.35
C ILE A 222 8.13 9.81 2.46
N ALA A 223 8.50 11.10 2.31
CA ALA A 223 7.55 12.21 2.38
C ALA A 223 6.50 12.18 1.26
N HIS A 224 6.82 11.54 0.14
CA HIS A 224 5.88 11.26 -0.96
C HIS A 224 5.14 9.92 -0.83
N ASN A 225 5.20 9.28 0.35
CA ASN A 225 4.55 8.00 0.67
C ASN A 225 4.96 6.84 -0.26
N ASN A 226 6.23 6.82 -0.68
CA ASN A 226 6.79 5.74 -1.49
C ASN A 226 7.72 4.84 -0.67
N PRO A 227 7.78 3.53 -0.97
CA PRO A 227 8.72 2.63 -0.34
C PRO A 227 10.14 2.86 -0.83
N LEU A 228 11.11 2.80 0.08
CA LEU A 228 12.53 2.71 -0.24
C LEU A 228 12.94 1.29 -0.58
N GLU A 229 14.04 1.12 -1.31
CA GLU A 229 14.69 -0.18 -1.45
C GLU A 229 15.49 -0.54 -0.20
N GLU A 230 15.78 -1.84 -0.02
CA GLU A 230 16.53 -2.31 1.16
C GLU A 230 17.93 -1.69 1.23
N HIS A 231 18.59 -1.52 0.09
CA HIS A 231 19.91 -0.91 0.01
C HIS A 231 19.89 0.56 0.48
N ASP A 232 18.85 1.32 0.13
CA ASP A 232 18.68 2.71 0.57
C ASP A 232 18.43 2.81 2.08
N ILE A 233 17.61 1.90 2.63
CA ILE A 233 17.36 1.83 4.08
C ILE A 233 18.64 1.55 4.84
N ASN A 234 19.47 0.62 4.35
CA ASN A 234 20.73 0.30 4.98
C ASN A 234 21.69 1.48 4.95
N ARG A 235 21.81 2.18 3.79
CA ARG A 235 22.61 3.41 3.68
C ARG A 235 22.12 4.49 4.64
N LEU A 236 20.81 4.68 4.73
CA LEU A 236 20.20 5.66 5.65
C LEU A 236 20.52 5.35 7.12
N LYS A 237 20.44 4.08 7.54
CA LYS A 237 20.81 3.65 8.90
C LYS A 237 22.30 3.86 9.20
N ILE A 238 23.17 3.58 8.22
CA ILE A 238 24.61 3.82 8.36
C ILE A 238 24.90 5.31 8.54
N ASN A 239 24.36 6.16 7.65
CA ASN A 239 24.55 7.62 7.74
C ASN A 239 24.01 8.20 9.04
N PHE A 240 22.86 7.72 9.50
CA PHE A 240 22.32 8.13 10.79
C PHE A 240 23.21 7.67 11.96
N GLY A 241 23.75 6.45 11.90
CA GLY A 241 24.70 5.95 12.90
C GLY A 241 25.99 6.78 12.97
N ASP A 242 26.55 7.16 11.81
CA ASP A 242 27.72 8.03 11.72
C ASP A 242 27.44 9.41 12.33
N TRP A 243 26.25 9.99 12.03
CA TRP A 243 25.80 11.23 12.63
C TRP A 243 25.74 11.15 14.15
N ILE A 244 25.06 10.14 14.69
CA ILE A 244 24.93 9.96 16.15
C ILE A 244 26.30 9.80 16.81
N ARG A 245 27.21 9.04 16.20
CA ARG A 245 28.59 8.89 16.70
C ARG A 245 29.30 10.24 16.75
N GLN A 246 29.21 11.04 15.69
CA GLN A 246 29.86 12.35 15.62
C GLN A 246 29.34 13.29 16.72
N ILE A 247 28.02 13.39 16.87
CA ILE A 247 27.40 14.27 17.87
C ILE A 247 27.68 13.80 19.31
N SER A 248 27.72 12.48 19.54
CA SER A 248 28.01 11.93 20.88
C SER A 248 29.44 12.25 21.31
N LEU A 249 30.43 12.05 20.42
CA LEU A 249 31.83 12.37 20.70
C LEU A 249 32.02 13.84 21.06
N TRP A 250 31.39 14.75 20.31
CA TRP A 250 31.45 16.18 20.61
C TRP A 250 30.75 16.52 21.94
N SER A 251 29.58 15.92 22.20
CA SER A 251 28.83 16.18 23.44
C SER A 251 29.61 15.74 24.68
N ASP A 252 30.29 14.59 24.60
CA ASP A 252 31.11 14.06 25.70
C ASP A 252 32.33 14.97 25.96
N GLN A 253 32.95 15.51 24.91
CA GLN A 253 34.05 16.48 25.04
C GLN A 253 33.60 17.76 25.75
N GLN A 254 32.44 18.31 25.39
CA GLN A 254 31.89 19.50 26.03
C GLN A 254 31.55 19.27 27.51
N LEU A 255 31.08 18.08 27.88
CA LEU A 255 30.83 17.72 29.27
C LEU A 255 32.12 17.58 30.08
N ALA A 256 33.17 17.02 29.49
CA ALA A 256 34.47 16.90 30.12
C ALA A 256 35.12 18.28 30.37
N GLU A 257 35.11 19.16 29.37
CA GLU A 257 35.62 20.53 29.48
C GLU A 257 34.91 21.32 30.59
N LYS A 258 33.58 21.17 30.69
CA LYS A 258 32.79 21.82 31.73
C LYS A 258 33.08 21.26 33.13
N ALA A 259 33.25 19.95 33.27
CA ALA A 259 33.59 19.34 34.55
C ALA A 259 34.98 19.79 35.04
N GLU A 260 35.93 19.98 34.13
CA GLU A 260 37.25 20.51 34.46
C GLU A 260 37.20 21.98 34.88
N SER A 261 36.37 22.83 34.24
CA SER A 261 36.20 24.22 34.65
C SER A 261 35.55 24.35 36.02
N ASP A 262 34.51 23.56 36.30
CA ASP A 262 33.77 23.60 37.58
C ASP A 262 34.60 23.08 38.77
N THR A 263 35.70 22.36 38.52
CA THR A 263 36.63 21.87 39.56
C THR A 263 37.75 22.88 39.86
N GLN A 264 37.93 23.91 39.01
CA GLN A 264 38.96 24.94 39.15
C GLN A 264 38.47 26.25 39.77
N GLU A 265 37.14 26.40 39.97
CA GLU A 265 36.50 27.47 40.76
C GLU A 265 36.22 27.04 42.21
#